data_AF-A0A2V2X7S3-F1
#
_entry.id   AF-A0A2V2X7S3-F1
#
_cell.length_a   1.000
_cell.length_b   1.000
_cell.length_c   1.000
_cell.angle_alpha   90.00
_cell.angle_beta   90.00
_cell.angle_gamma   90.00
#
_symmetry.space_group_name_H-M   'P 1'
#
loop_
_entity.id
_entity.type
_entity.pdbx_description
1 polymer ?
#
loop_
_entity_poly.entity_id
_entity_poly.type
_entity_poly.pdbx_seq_one_letter_code
_entity_poly.pdbx_strand_id
1 'polypeptide(L)'
;MAEAVSCVELRAFFFHSLFTAGDSASLSMPRGGRHAGGAHTAPNGTQGRPRNSPDYYYFSNCGVTTVVHRLWAAPPLVCIDVWIDNMRIAGSKSDVTLWEAQALRNAASCHATMGEDRESGATQYTFLGVQFDHSLQAVSLSEKFFGSVRAMPSLKYLTIAEMEVMASRFLYASAIFGTRLFDYYFFSNAVRRRLSAVNRGIVRETSPANLPPAAVGLGEGLRHIIENIIVSESSSPRKRQWAAIITNALFCGWGAVIIPDSGDVKTAGGKWKRKRFLIMHAEACAVRLALSAFSAILPSTMDIWVDNTSLRGAANKGRSKSHAMTWELQRIYEFVDSRGIQVSFAYVRSAEDPADGISRGRVFTLQDLAKGKRRCLLAGGPQSLPLRK
;
A
#
# COMPACT_ATOMS: atom_id res chain seq x y z
N MET A 1 -14.07 12.86 -19.93
CA MET A 1 -14.16 11.64 -20.77
C MET A 1 -14.29 10.46 -19.83
N ALA A 2 -15.20 9.52 -20.11
CA ALA A 2 -15.35 8.32 -19.30
C ALA A 2 -14.12 7.41 -19.48
N GLU A 3 -13.47 7.06 -18.38
CA GLU A 3 -12.38 6.08 -18.34
C GLU A 3 -12.95 4.69 -18.63
N ALA A 4 -12.29 3.93 -19.50
CA ALA A 4 -12.64 2.56 -19.79
C ALA A 4 -11.51 1.65 -19.34
N VAL A 5 -11.84 0.40 -19.01
CA VAL A 5 -10.83 -0.60 -18.63
C VAL A 5 -11.06 -1.90 -19.37
N SER A 6 -9.96 -2.55 -19.73
CA SER A 6 -9.93 -3.93 -20.18
C SER A 6 -9.14 -4.80 -19.20
N CYS A 7 -9.75 -5.86 -18.68
CA CYS A 7 -9.11 -6.85 -17.84
C CYS A 7 -9.01 -8.18 -18.59
N VAL A 8 -7.77 -8.72 -18.62
CA VAL A 8 -7.43 -9.91 -19.40
C VAL A 8 -6.70 -10.91 -18.50
N GLU A 9 -7.22 -12.13 -18.42
CA GLU A 9 -6.54 -13.26 -17.79
C GLU A 9 -5.63 -13.94 -18.83
N LEU A 10 -4.34 -14.04 -18.53
CA LEU A 10 -3.33 -14.74 -19.31
C LEU A 10 -3.29 -16.22 -18.85
N ARG A 11 -4.27 -17.03 -19.24
CA ARG A 11 -4.24 -18.46 -18.94
C ARG A 11 -3.04 -19.12 -19.60
N ALA A 12 -2.35 -19.98 -18.87
CA ALA A 12 -1.31 -20.87 -19.42
C ALA A 12 0.07 -20.26 -19.79
N PHE A 13 0.49 -19.12 -19.21
CA PHE A 13 1.93 -18.80 -19.13
C PHE A 13 2.77 -19.94 -18.52
N PHE A 14 2.11 -20.73 -17.70
CA PHE A 14 2.64 -21.87 -16.99
C PHE A 14 2.62 -23.18 -17.80
N PHE A 15 2.33 -23.23 -19.10
CA PHE A 15 2.44 -24.51 -19.84
C PHE A 15 3.48 -24.51 -20.96
N HIS A 16 4.06 -23.35 -21.30
CA HIS A 16 5.01 -23.22 -22.41
C HIS A 16 6.47 -22.95 -22.02
N SER A 17 6.78 -22.77 -20.73
CA SER A 17 8.17 -22.83 -20.27
C SER A 17 8.63 -24.29 -20.19
N LEU A 18 9.55 -24.68 -21.09
CA LEU A 18 10.18 -26.00 -21.10
C LEU A 18 11.06 -26.17 -19.85
N PHE A 19 10.98 -27.34 -19.20
CA PHE A 19 12.01 -27.74 -18.22
C PHE A 19 13.29 -28.12 -18.95
N THR A 20 14.45 -27.75 -18.39
CA THR A 20 15.72 -28.38 -18.76
C THR A 20 15.67 -29.84 -18.29
N ALA A 21 16.30 -30.75 -19.06
CA ALA A 21 16.12 -32.21 -18.91
C ALA A 21 16.46 -32.79 -17.52
N GLY A 22 17.10 -32.03 -16.63
CA GLY A 22 17.39 -32.43 -15.24
C GLY A 22 16.26 -32.17 -14.24
N ASP A 23 15.39 -31.19 -14.48
CA ASP A 23 14.37 -30.75 -13.49
C ASP A 23 13.06 -31.56 -13.57
N SER A 24 12.81 -32.24 -14.69
CA SER A 24 11.63 -33.08 -14.92
C SER A 24 11.57 -34.35 -14.04
N ALA A 25 12.72 -34.77 -13.49
CA ALA A 25 12.80 -35.92 -12.59
C ALA A 25 12.14 -35.68 -11.21
N SER A 26 11.93 -34.41 -10.83
CA SER A 26 11.36 -34.03 -9.53
C SER A 26 9.82 -34.04 -9.49
N LEU A 27 9.14 -34.20 -10.64
CA LEU A 27 7.68 -34.14 -10.80
C LEU A 27 7.07 -35.53 -11.05
N SER A 28 7.46 -36.54 -10.27
CA SER A 28 6.83 -37.85 -10.35
C SER A 28 5.45 -37.83 -9.67
N MET A 29 4.39 -38.01 -10.45
CA MET A 29 3.01 -38.16 -9.96
C MET A 29 2.64 -39.65 -9.96
N PRO A 30 2.36 -40.28 -8.81
CA PRO A 30 1.90 -41.66 -8.82
C PRO A 30 0.45 -41.71 -9.31
N ARG A 31 0.22 -42.29 -10.50
CA ARG A 31 -1.09 -42.86 -10.86
C ARG A 31 -0.96 -44.37 -10.77
N GLY A 32 -1.93 -45.01 -10.12
CA GLY A 32 -1.95 -46.45 -9.93
C GLY A 32 -1.68 -47.21 -11.23
N GLY A 33 -0.58 -47.95 -11.27
CA GLY A 33 -0.42 -49.16 -12.08
C GLY A 33 0.21 -49.10 -13.47
N ARG A 34 0.57 -47.94 -14.06
CA ARG A 34 1.36 -47.91 -15.32
C ARG A 34 2.36 -46.76 -15.36
N HIS A 35 3.52 -47.03 -15.95
CA HIS A 35 4.71 -46.16 -16.01
C HIS A 35 4.41 -44.68 -16.27
N ALA A 36 5.02 -43.82 -15.45
CA ALA A 36 4.92 -42.37 -15.52
C ALA A 36 5.61 -41.80 -16.76
N GLY A 37 4.86 -41.13 -17.63
CA GLY A 37 5.42 -40.16 -18.57
C GLY A 37 5.82 -38.90 -17.80
N GLY A 38 7.07 -38.46 -17.94
CA GLY A 38 7.51 -37.17 -17.39
C GLY A 38 6.67 -36.02 -17.96
N ALA A 39 6.36 -35.02 -17.15
CA ALA A 39 5.67 -33.84 -17.61
C ALA A 39 6.64 -32.97 -18.43
N HIS A 40 6.51 -32.98 -19.76
CA HIS A 40 7.27 -32.09 -20.66
C HIS A 40 6.85 -30.62 -20.53
N THR A 41 5.68 -30.39 -19.92
CA THR A 41 5.13 -29.09 -19.57
C THR A 41 4.82 -29.05 -18.08
N ALA A 42 5.00 -27.90 -17.46
CA ALA A 42 4.98 -27.83 -16.00
C ALA A 42 3.55 -27.68 -15.43
N PRO A 43 3.19 -28.46 -14.40
CA PRO A 43 1.85 -28.48 -13.83
C PRO A 43 1.52 -27.20 -13.04
N ASN A 44 0.22 -26.91 -12.93
CA ASN A 44 -0.31 -25.82 -12.10
C ASN A 44 0.11 -25.97 -10.63
N GLY A 45 0.47 -24.85 -9.99
CA GLY A 45 0.77 -24.81 -8.54
C GLY A 45 2.24 -24.94 -8.13
N THR A 46 3.19 -24.90 -9.08
CA THR A 46 4.64 -24.96 -8.77
C THR A 46 5.17 -23.63 -8.19
N GLN A 47 5.81 -23.71 -7.02
CA GLN A 47 6.33 -22.55 -6.28
C GLN A 47 7.52 -21.90 -7.02
N GLY A 48 7.51 -20.56 -7.16
CA GLY A 48 8.63 -19.76 -7.71
C GLY A 48 8.57 -19.42 -9.21
N ARG A 49 7.58 -19.94 -9.95
CA ARG A 49 7.52 -19.84 -11.41
C ARG A 49 7.06 -18.50 -12.04
N PRO A 50 6.18 -17.69 -11.42
CA PRO A 50 5.69 -16.44 -12.06
C PRO A 50 6.79 -15.47 -12.51
N ARG A 51 7.98 -15.53 -11.89
CA ARG A 51 9.08 -14.62 -12.15
C ARG A 51 10.03 -15.04 -13.28
N ASN A 52 9.95 -16.28 -13.74
CA ASN A 52 11.01 -16.89 -14.57
C ASN A 52 10.59 -17.19 -16.02
N SER A 53 9.38 -16.82 -16.47
CA SER A 53 9.01 -16.96 -17.88
C SER A 53 9.45 -15.73 -18.70
N PRO A 54 10.11 -15.92 -19.86
CA PRO A 54 10.51 -14.82 -20.74
C PRO A 54 9.33 -13.92 -21.14
N ASP A 55 8.18 -14.52 -21.39
CA ASP A 55 6.96 -13.81 -21.76
C ASP A 55 6.48 -12.88 -20.63
N TYR A 56 6.61 -13.28 -19.34
CA TYR A 56 6.18 -12.44 -18.21
C TYR A 56 7.01 -11.16 -18.16
N TYR A 57 8.29 -11.29 -18.53
CA TYR A 57 9.21 -10.16 -18.67
C TYR A 57 8.79 -9.19 -19.77
N TYR A 58 8.23 -9.66 -20.89
CA TYR A 58 7.76 -8.78 -21.96
C TYR A 58 6.48 -8.06 -21.59
N PHE A 59 5.46 -8.77 -21.11
CA PHE A 59 4.18 -8.15 -20.75
C PHE A 59 4.28 -7.25 -19.52
N SER A 60 5.07 -7.63 -18.50
CA SER A 60 5.29 -6.81 -17.30
C SER A 60 6.01 -5.48 -17.60
N ASN A 61 6.70 -5.37 -18.73
CA ASN A 61 7.44 -4.17 -19.11
C ASN A 61 6.74 -3.35 -20.22
N CYS A 62 5.56 -3.75 -20.71
CA CYS A 62 4.84 -3.05 -21.79
C CYS A 62 4.58 -1.56 -21.52
N GLY A 63 4.47 -1.14 -20.24
CA GLY A 63 4.34 0.27 -19.86
C GLY A 63 5.66 1.05 -19.83
N VAL A 64 6.81 0.39 -20.00
CA VAL A 64 8.17 0.96 -19.93
C VAL A 64 8.74 1.07 -21.35
N THR A 65 8.34 2.14 -22.04
CA THR A 65 8.62 2.38 -23.47
C THR A 65 10.12 2.51 -23.81
N THR A 66 10.99 2.65 -22.81
CA THR A 66 12.45 2.76 -22.97
C THR A 66 13.17 1.43 -23.00
N VAL A 67 12.54 0.36 -22.50
CA VAL A 67 13.16 -0.98 -22.36
C VAL A 67 12.55 -1.99 -23.34
N VAL A 68 11.33 -1.71 -23.81
CA VAL A 68 10.54 -2.65 -24.60
C VAL A 68 10.51 -2.25 -26.08
N HIS A 69 10.55 -3.25 -26.95
CA HIS A 69 10.48 -3.05 -28.41
C HIS A 69 9.19 -2.28 -28.77
N ARG A 70 9.26 -1.38 -29.75
CA ARG A 70 8.17 -0.43 -30.09
C ARG A 70 6.80 -1.09 -30.36
N LEU A 71 6.79 -2.32 -30.86
CA LEU A 71 5.58 -3.15 -31.09
C LEU A 71 4.86 -3.63 -29.81
N TRP A 72 5.54 -3.54 -28.67
CA TRP A 72 5.12 -4.05 -27.36
C TRP A 72 4.97 -2.93 -26.33
N ALA A 73 5.24 -1.69 -26.72
CA ALA A 73 5.19 -0.51 -25.88
C ALA A 73 3.80 0.14 -25.93
N ALA A 74 3.18 0.29 -24.76
CA ALA A 74 1.90 0.95 -24.60
C ALA A 74 1.95 2.43 -25.01
N PRO A 75 0.86 2.99 -25.54
CA PRO A 75 0.74 4.43 -25.68
C PRO A 75 0.90 5.14 -24.32
N PRO A 76 1.51 6.34 -24.25
CA PRO A 76 1.75 7.05 -22.98
C PRO A 76 0.48 7.37 -22.17
N LEU A 77 -0.67 7.36 -22.82
CA LEU A 77 -1.98 7.66 -22.23
C LEU A 77 -2.71 6.40 -21.72
N VAL A 78 -2.15 5.21 -21.94
CA VAL A 78 -2.70 3.93 -21.46
C VAL A 78 -1.91 3.47 -20.25
N CYS A 79 -2.60 3.28 -19.14
CA CYS A 79 -2.04 2.68 -17.93
C CYS A 79 -2.16 1.16 -18.02
N ILE A 80 -1.07 0.45 -17.76
CA ILE A 80 -1.04 -1.02 -17.77
C ILE A 80 -0.50 -1.53 -16.45
N ASP A 81 -1.30 -2.36 -15.80
CA ASP A 81 -0.90 -3.12 -14.62
C ASP A 81 -0.88 -4.61 -14.97
N VAL A 82 0.29 -5.25 -14.84
CA VAL A 82 0.44 -6.70 -15.03
C VAL A 82 0.79 -7.33 -13.68
N TRP A 83 0.08 -8.38 -13.34
CA TRP A 83 0.28 -9.13 -12.12
C TRP A 83 0.12 -10.63 -12.34
N ILE A 84 1.25 -11.34 -12.40
CA ILE A 84 1.33 -12.77 -12.70
C ILE A 84 0.60 -13.12 -14.00
N ASP A 85 -0.65 -13.53 -13.90
CA ASP A 85 -1.55 -13.99 -14.95
C ASP A 85 -2.69 -12.99 -15.22
N ASN A 86 -2.74 -11.87 -14.52
CA ASN A 86 -3.78 -10.85 -14.69
C ASN A 86 -3.19 -9.58 -15.29
N MET A 87 -3.85 -9.03 -16.30
CA MET A 87 -3.51 -7.73 -16.91
C MET A 87 -4.70 -6.79 -16.85
N ARG A 88 -4.45 -5.54 -16.45
CA ARG A 88 -5.41 -4.45 -16.49
C ARG A 88 -4.87 -3.36 -17.41
N ILE A 89 -5.72 -2.87 -18.30
CA ILE A 89 -5.45 -1.82 -19.28
C ILE A 89 -6.47 -0.71 -19.06
N ALA A 90 -6.05 0.47 -18.61
CA ALA A 90 -6.93 1.59 -18.29
C ALA A 90 -6.59 2.83 -19.12
N GLY A 91 -7.61 3.57 -19.56
CA GLY A 91 -7.42 4.77 -20.37
C GLY A 91 -8.70 5.22 -21.09
N SER A 92 -8.54 5.96 -22.19
CA SER A 92 -9.68 6.28 -23.04
C SER A 92 -10.22 5.01 -23.70
N LYS A 93 -11.53 4.95 -23.97
CA LYS A 93 -12.15 3.76 -24.60
C LYS A 93 -11.48 3.37 -25.92
N SER A 94 -11.13 4.34 -26.76
CA SER A 94 -10.43 4.09 -28.03
C SER A 94 -9.03 3.52 -27.82
N ASP A 95 -8.28 4.04 -26.85
CA ASP A 95 -6.90 3.59 -26.60
C ASP A 95 -6.87 2.21 -25.94
N VAL A 96 -7.81 1.94 -25.04
CA VAL A 96 -7.96 0.65 -24.36
C VAL A 96 -8.30 -0.45 -25.37
N THR A 97 -9.29 -0.23 -26.24
CA THR A 97 -9.66 -1.21 -27.27
C THR A 97 -8.52 -1.45 -28.26
N LEU A 98 -7.83 -0.38 -28.68
CA LEU A 98 -6.69 -0.50 -29.59
C LEU A 98 -5.56 -1.32 -28.97
N TRP A 99 -5.24 -1.03 -27.70
CA TRP A 99 -4.14 -1.69 -27.01
C TRP A 99 -4.48 -3.12 -26.60
N GLU A 100 -5.72 -3.39 -26.18
CA GLU A 100 -6.20 -4.76 -25.95
C GLU A 100 -6.00 -5.62 -27.20
N ALA A 101 -6.39 -5.13 -28.38
CA ALA A 101 -6.20 -5.85 -29.63
C ALA A 101 -4.71 -6.11 -29.92
N GLN A 102 -3.82 -5.17 -29.58
CA GLN A 102 -2.37 -5.37 -29.69
C GLN A 102 -1.85 -6.40 -28.69
N ALA A 103 -2.31 -6.34 -27.43
CA ALA A 103 -1.94 -7.30 -26.40
C ALA A 103 -2.36 -8.73 -26.78
N LEU A 104 -3.54 -8.90 -27.37
CA LEU A 104 -4.02 -10.18 -27.90
C LEU A 104 -3.15 -10.70 -29.05
N ARG A 105 -2.78 -9.84 -30.01
CA ARG A 105 -1.85 -10.20 -31.10
C ARG A 105 -0.48 -10.62 -30.57
N ASN A 106 0.04 -9.86 -29.61
CA ASN A 106 1.30 -10.12 -28.95
C ASN A 106 1.27 -11.47 -28.21
N ALA A 107 0.19 -11.76 -27.49
CA ALA A 107 0.01 -13.02 -26.79
C ALA A 107 -0.07 -14.20 -27.76
N ALA A 108 -0.83 -14.07 -28.86
CA ALA A 108 -0.89 -15.08 -29.91
C ALA A 108 0.48 -15.35 -30.54
N SER A 109 1.30 -14.30 -30.74
CA SER A 109 2.68 -14.44 -31.26
C SER A 109 3.63 -15.15 -30.29
N CYS A 110 3.37 -15.04 -28.98
CA CYS A 110 4.07 -15.78 -27.93
C CYS A 110 3.47 -17.17 -27.66
N HIS A 111 2.48 -17.61 -28.43
CA HIS A 111 1.70 -18.84 -28.16
C HIS A 111 1.07 -18.85 -26.75
N ALA A 112 0.83 -17.68 -26.15
CA ALA A 112 0.16 -17.56 -24.87
C ALA A 112 -1.36 -17.71 -25.07
N THR A 113 -1.99 -18.51 -24.21
CA THR A 113 -3.45 -18.66 -24.22
C THR A 113 -4.07 -17.54 -23.39
N MET A 114 -5.27 -17.11 -23.75
CA MET A 114 -6.01 -16.09 -23.02
C MET A 114 -7.21 -16.75 -22.35
N GLY A 115 -7.51 -16.35 -21.12
CA GLY A 115 -8.71 -16.75 -20.41
C GLY A 115 -9.97 -16.36 -21.18
N GLU A 116 -11.02 -17.13 -20.93
CA GLU A 116 -12.35 -16.93 -21.51
C GLU A 116 -13.07 -15.74 -20.85
N ASP A 117 -12.80 -15.53 -19.56
CA ASP A 117 -13.32 -14.40 -18.79
C ASP A 117 -12.53 -13.13 -19.15
N ARG A 118 -13.18 -12.25 -19.92
CA ARG A 118 -12.62 -10.95 -20.35
C ARG A 118 -13.63 -9.86 -20.12
N GLU A 119 -13.20 -8.80 -19.45
CA GLU A 119 -14.02 -7.62 -19.20
C GLU A 119 -13.46 -6.50 -20.10
N SER A 120 -13.99 -6.36 -21.33
CA SER A 120 -13.50 -5.37 -22.31
C SER A 120 -14.31 -4.08 -22.27
N GLY A 121 -13.64 -2.95 -22.09
CA GLY A 121 -14.25 -1.61 -22.09
C GLY A 121 -15.26 -1.40 -20.95
N ALA A 122 -15.11 -2.13 -19.84
CA ALA A 122 -16.03 -2.11 -18.73
C ALA A 122 -15.79 -0.90 -17.81
N THR A 123 -16.88 -0.36 -17.23
CA THR A 123 -16.84 0.67 -16.18
C THR A 123 -16.84 0.05 -14.77
N GLN A 124 -17.20 -1.24 -14.68
CA GLN A 124 -17.11 -2.06 -13.48
C GLN A 124 -16.33 -3.32 -13.80
N TYR A 125 -15.32 -3.65 -13.00
CA TYR A 125 -14.49 -4.84 -13.20
C TYR A 125 -13.85 -5.30 -11.90
N THR A 126 -13.37 -6.53 -11.88
CA THR A 126 -12.58 -7.06 -10.75
C THR A 126 -11.13 -7.29 -11.17
N PHE A 127 -10.20 -6.67 -10.45
CA PHE A 127 -8.77 -6.89 -10.65
C PHE A 127 -8.09 -7.22 -9.31
N LEU A 128 -7.38 -8.34 -9.26
CA LEU A 128 -6.70 -8.84 -8.05
C LEU A 128 -7.61 -9.04 -6.82
N GLY A 129 -8.90 -9.27 -7.04
CA GLY A 129 -9.87 -9.39 -5.94
C GLY A 129 -10.36 -8.04 -5.40
N VAL A 130 -10.10 -6.95 -6.12
CA VAL A 130 -10.65 -5.61 -5.89
C VAL A 130 -11.65 -5.30 -7.00
N GLN A 131 -12.85 -4.93 -6.63
CA GLN A 131 -13.89 -4.46 -7.53
C GLN A 131 -13.77 -2.94 -7.68
N PHE A 132 -13.62 -2.50 -8.93
CA PHE A 132 -13.58 -1.09 -9.29
C PHE A 132 -14.90 -0.70 -9.93
N ASP A 133 -15.49 0.41 -9.50
CA ASP A 133 -16.64 1.03 -10.14
C ASP A 133 -16.31 2.47 -10.51
N HIS A 134 -16.05 2.70 -11.79
CA HIS A 134 -15.71 4.01 -12.34
C HIS A 134 -16.93 4.94 -12.46
N SER A 135 -18.15 4.37 -12.48
CA SER A 135 -19.38 5.16 -12.52
C SER A 135 -19.65 5.80 -11.17
N LEU A 136 -19.38 5.06 -10.09
CA LEU A 136 -19.52 5.52 -8.70
C LEU A 136 -18.21 6.07 -8.11
N GLN A 137 -17.10 6.03 -8.84
CA GLN A 137 -15.75 6.35 -8.33
C GLN A 137 -15.44 5.63 -7.01
N ALA A 138 -15.84 4.36 -6.95
CA ALA A 138 -15.78 3.51 -5.78
C ALA A 138 -14.85 2.33 -5.99
N VAL A 139 -14.25 1.87 -4.89
CA VAL A 139 -13.36 0.69 -4.87
C VAL A 139 -13.83 -0.19 -3.72
N SER A 140 -14.01 -1.48 -3.96
CA SER A 140 -14.40 -2.43 -2.93
C SER A 140 -13.65 -3.75 -3.09
N LEU A 141 -13.73 -4.64 -2.11
CA LEU A 141 -13.21 -6.00 -2.28
C LEU A 141 -14.25 -6.84 -3.02
N SER A 142 -13.80 -7.82 -3.80
CA SER A 142 -14.72 -8.66 -4.55
C SER A 142 -15.55 -9.55 -3.63
N GLU A 143 -16.72 -9.96 -4.10
CA GLU A 143 -17.59 -10.90 -3.37
C GLU A 143 -16.86 -12.20 -3.02
N LYS A 144 -16.00 -12.70 -3.92
CA LYS A 144 -15.14 -13.86 -3.67
C LYS A 144 -14.19 -13.65 -2.49
N PHE A 145 -13.62 -12.45 -2.36
CA PHE A 145 -12.78 -12.12 -1.21
C PHE A 145 -13.59 -12.08 0.08
N PHE A 146 -14.76 -11.43 0.08
CA PHE A 146 -15.65 -11.39 1.24
C PHE A 146 -16.12 -12.77 1.65
N GLY A 147 -16.54 -13.61 0.70
CA GLY A 147 -16.91 -15.01 0.96
C GLY A 147 -15.75 -15.78 1.60
N SER A 148 -14.53 -15.53 1.16
CA SER A 148 -13.32 -16.13 1.75
C SER A 148 -13.10 -15.71 3.21
N VAL A 149 -13.32 -14.44 3.56
CA VAL A 149 -13.20 -13.93 4.94
C VAL A 149 -14.36 -14.42 5.81
N ARG A 150 -15.59 -14.43 5.29
CA ARG A 150 -16.79 -14.92 6.00
C ARG A 150 -16.74 -16.41 6.29
N ALA A 151 -16.19 -17.21 5.38
CA ALA A 151 -16.05 -18.65 5.56
C ALA A 151 -15.01 -19.04 6.62
N MET A 152 -14.16 -18.12 7.08
CA MET A 152 -13.17 -18.43 8.09
C MET A 152 -13.81 -18.67 9.47
N PRO A 153 -13.30 -19.64 10.26
CA PRO A 153 -13.72 -19.85 11.63
C PRO A 153 -13.42 -18.61 12.49
N SER A 154 -14.06 -18.53 13.67
CA SER A 154 -13.72 -17.49 14.65
C SER A 154 -12.23 -17.55 15.02
N LEU A 155 -11.63 -16.38 15.20
CA LEU A 155 -10.23 -16.19 15.57
C LEU A 155 -9.83 -16.98 16.83
N LYS A 156 -10.79 -17.25 17.72
CA LYS A 156 -10.58 -18.03 18.94
C LYS A 156 -10.15 -19.47 18.68
N TYR A 157 -10.58 -20.06 17.56
CA TYR A 157 -10.43 -21.48 17.26
C TYR A 157 -9.50 -21.76 16.08
N LEU A 158 -8.80 -20.75 15.56
CA LEU A 158 -7.90 -20.92 14.43
C LEU A 158 -6.67 -21.75 14.82
N THR A 159 -6.20 -22.56 13.87
CA THR A 159 -4.81 -23.02 13.82
C THR A 159 -3.87 -21.87 13.46
N ILE A 160 -2.56 -22.05 13.65
CA ILE A 160 -1.57 -21.03 13.27
C ILE A 160 -1.58 -20.77 11.76
N ALA A 161 -1.74 -21.80 10.93
CA ALA A 161 -1.87 -21.65 9.48
C ALA A 161 -3.07 -20.77 9.11
N GLU A 162 -4.25 -21.07 9.64
CA GLU A 162 -5.47 -20.30 9.32
C GLU A 162 -5.38 -18.86 9.83
N MET A 163 -4.77 -18.65 11.01
CA MET A 163 -4.46 -17.32 11.55
C MET A 163 -3.54 -16.54 10.61
N GLU A 164 -2.53 -17.17 10.01
CA GLU A 164 -1.63 -16.53 9.05
C GLU A 164 -2.38 -16.07 7.79
N VAL A 165 -3.21 -16.95 7.23
CA VAL A 165 -4.04 -16.61 6.06
C VAL A 165 -4.96 -15.44 6.38
N MET A 166 -5.61 -15.48 7.55
CA MET A 166 -6.53 -14.42 7.97
C MET A 166 -5.82 -13.09 8.18
N ALA A 167 -4.69 -13.08 8.88
CA ALA A 167 -3.91 -11.86 9.09
C ALA A 167 -3.42 -11.28 7.75
N SER A 168 -3.05 -12.13 6.81
CA SER A 168 -2.64 -11.71 5.46
C SER A 168 -3.79 -11.05 4.69
N ARG A 169 -5.01 -11.61 4.77
CA ARG A 169 -6.21 -11.01 4.18
C ARG A 169 -6.55 -9.68 4.81
N PHE A 170 -6.45 -9.56 6.14
CA PHE A 170 -6.69 -8.29 6.82
C PHE A 170 -5.69 -7.22 6.41
N LEU A 171 -4.41 -7.56 6.25
CA LEU A 171 -3.40 -6.63 5.74
C LEU A 171 -3.71 -6.17 4.32
N TYR A 172 -4.13 -7.10 3.46
CA TYR A 172 -4.54 -6.78 2.09
C TYR A 172 -5.76 -5.85 2.05
N ALA A 173 -6.84 -6.23 2.74
CA ALA A 173 -8.06 -5.44 2.83
C ALA A 173 -7.80 -4.04 3.41
N SER A 174 -6.98 -3.95 4.46
CA SER A 174 -6.64 -2.66 5.08
C SER A 174 -5.88 -1.74 4.13
N ALA A 175 -5.05 -2.29 3.22
CA ALA A 175 -4.35 -1.50 2.22
C ALA A 175 -5.32 -0.91 1.18
N ILE A 176 -6.35 -1.66 0.79
CA ILE A 176 -7.40 -1.21 -0.14
C ILE A 176 -8.30 -0.16 0.51
N PHE A 177 -8.72 -0.41 1.74
CA PHE A 177 -9.63 0.49 2.46
C PHE A 177 -8.94 1.67 3.14
N GLY A 178 -7.61 1.74 3.12
CA GLY A 178 -6.85 2.74 3.88
C GLY A 178 -7.04 2.61 5.40
N THR A 179 -7.49 1.44 5.89
CA THR A 179 -7.70 1.19 7.31
C THR A 179 -6.37 1.25 8.05
N ARG A 180 -6.31 2.05 9.11
CA ARG A 180 -5.10 2.23 9.90
C ARG A 180 -4.90 1.05 10.83
N LEU A 181 -3.81 0.31 10.63
CA LEU A 181 -3.53 -0.90 11.40
C LEU A 181 -3.02 -0.63 12.83
N PHE A 182 -2.80 0.62 13.22
CA PHE A 182 -2.33 0.99 14.57
C PHE A 182 -3.34 0.55 15.64
N ASP A 183 -4.63 0.71 15.37
CA ASP A 183 -5.71 0.33 16.28
C ASP A 183 -5.73 -1.19 16.53
N TYR A 184 -5.14 -1.95 15.60
CA TYR A 184 -4.99 -3.40 15.63
C TYR A 184 -3.55 -3.84 15.91
N TYR A 185 -2.72 -2.97 16.48
CA TYR A 185 -1.32 -3.27 16.79
C TYR A 185 -1.18 -4.47 17.72
N PHE A 186 -2.04 -4.57 18.74
CA PHE A 186 -2.00 -5.68 19.69
C PHE A 186 -2.31 -7.02 19.02
N PHE A 187 -3.32 -7.05 18.15
CA PHE A 187 -3.62 -8.21 17.30
C PHE A 187 -2.43 -8.58 16.39
N SER A 188 -1.91 -7.61 15.64
CA SER A 188 -0.77 -7.80 14.74
C SER A 188 0.47 -8.35 15.47
N ASN A 189 0.72 -7.88 16.69
CA ASN A 189 1.81 -8.36 17.52
C ASN A 189 1.60 -9.79 18.02
N ALA A 190 0.37 -10.14 18.41
CA ALA A 190 0.05 -11.49 18.86
C ALA A 190 0.26 -12.49 17.71
N VAL A 191 -0.24 -12.18 16.50
CA VAL A 191 0.01 -12.97 15.28
C VAL A 191 1.51 -13.14 15.04
N ARG A 192 2.27 -12.03 15.02
CA ARG A 192 3.73 -12.06 14.81
C ARG A 192 4.46 -12.97 15.80
N ARG A 193 4.07 -12.95 17.09
CA ARG A 193 4.69 -13.79 18.11
C ARG A 193 4.42 -15.28 17.84
N ARG A 194 3.21 -15.64 17.40
CA ARG A 194 2.87 -17.02 17.05
C ARG A 194 3.62 -17.51 15.81
N LEU A 195 3.68 -16.70 14.74
CA LEU A 195 4.48 -17.03 13.56
C LEU A 195 5.98 -17.16 13.88
N SER A 196 6.50 -16.29 14.75
CA SER A 196 7.89 -16.42 15.22
C SER A 196 8.12 -17.69 16.03
N ALA A 197 7.11 -18.21 16.72
CA ALA A 197 7.23 -19.47 17.46
C ALA A 197 7.28 -20.68 16.51
N VAL A 198 6.56 -20.63 15.38
CA VAL A 198 6.69 -21.62 14.29
C VAL A 198 8.11 -21.62 13.73
N ASN A 199 8.65 -20.46 13.38
CA ASN A 199 10.01 -20.33 12.83
C ASN A 199 11.12 -20.81 13.78
N ARG A 200 10.82 -20.90 15.09
CA ARG A 200 11.74 -21.42 16.11
C ARG A 200 11.51 -22.90 16.42
N GLY A 201 10.58 -23.56 15.74
CA GLY A 201 10.21 -24.96 15.98
C GLY A 201 9.47 -25.20 17.30
N ILE A 202 8.96 -24.15 17.96
CA ILE A 202 8.27 -24.27 19.26
C ILE A 202 6.84 -24.79 19.08
N VAL A 203 6.20 -24.41 17.98
CA VAL A 203 4.83 -24.81 17.62
C VAL A 203 4.77 -25.14 16.13
N ARG A 204 3.77 -25.92 15.72
CA ARG A 204 3.53 -26.28 14.32
C ARG A 204 2.39 -25.45 13.72
N GLU A 205 2.34 -25.37 12.40
CA GLU A 205 1.26 -24.69 11.66
C GLU A 205 -0.14 -25.20 12.02
N THR A 206 -0.27 -26.50 12.28
CA THR A 206 -1.52 -27.16 12.72
C THR A 206 -1.83 -26.95 14.19
N SER A 207 -0.93 -26.34 14.96
CA SER A 207 -1.17 -26.07 16.38
C SER A 207 -2.24 -24.98 16.54
N PRO A 208 -3.01 -24.97 17.64
CA PRO A 208 -3.91 -23.88 17.94
C PRO A 208 -3.18 -22.52 17.99
N ALA A 209 -3.78 -21.48 17.41
CA ALA A 209 -3.24 -20.14 17.41
C ALA A 209 -3.15 -19.56 18.82
N ASN A 210 -4.12 -19.88 19.70
CA ASN A 210 -4.16 -19.48 21.11
C ASN A 210 -3.80 -18.00 21.32
N LEU A 211 -4.46 -17.12 20.55
CA LEU A 211 -4.26 -15.68 20.68
C LEU A 211 -4.87 -15.18 22.00
N PRO A 212 -4.27 -14.15 22.64
CA PRO A 212 -4.85 -13.53 23.83
C PRO A 212 -6.27 -13.01 23.55
N PRO A 213 -7.22 -13.09 24.51
CA PRO A 213 -8.61 -12.66 24.30
C PRO A 213 -8.75 -11.23 23.77
N ALA A 214 -7.93 -10.29 24.25
CA ALA A 214 -7.93 -8.91 23.75
C ALA A 214 -7.48 -8.80 22.29
N ALA A 215 -6.56 -9.66 21.83
CA ALA A 215 -6.14 -9.72 20.43
C ALA A 215 -7.24 -10.33 19.56
N VAL A 216 -7.93 -11.37 20.06
CA VAL A 216 -9.08 -11.98 19.38
C VAL A 216 -10.19 -10.95 19.18
N GLY A 217 -10.56 -10.20 20.23
CA GLY A 217 -11.59 -9.15 20.13
C GLY A 217 -11.25 -8.07 19.10
N LEU A 218 -10.00 -7.60 19.08
CA LEU A 218 -9.54 -6.65 18.06
C LEU A 218 -9.57 -7.24 16.64
N GLY A 219 -9.16 -8.49 16.47
CA GLY A 219 -9.17 -9.13 15.16
C GLY A 219 -10.58 -9.42 14.63
N GLU A 220 -11.52 -9.81 15.50
CA GLU A 220 -12.95 -9.96 15.12
C GLU A 220 -13.58 -8.59 14.80
N GLY A 221 -13.21 -7.53 15.53
CA GLY A 221 -13.62 -6.17 15.20
C GLY A 221 -13.15 -5.74 13.81
N LEU A 222 -11.88 -5.99 13.48
CA LEU A 222 -11.33 -5.74 12.15
C LEU A 222 -12.05 -6.55 11.08
N ARG A 223 -12.32 -7.83 11.35
CA ARG A 223 -13.09 -8.69 10.44
C ARG A 223 -14.45 -8.08 10.12
N HIS A 224 -15.19 -7.68 11.13
CA HIS A 224 -16.53 -7.09 10.96
C HIS A 224 -16.48 -5.78 10.17
N ILE A 225 -15.46 -4.94 10.41
CA ILE A 225 -15.25 -3.72 9.65
C ILE A 225 -14.96 -4.05 8.18
N ILE A 226 -14.05 -4.98 7.90
CA ILE A 226 -13.75 -5.41 6.53
C ILE A 226 -14.99 -5.93 5.84
N GLU A 227 -15.81 -6.76 6.50
CA GLU A 227 -17.02 -7.35 5.93
C GLU A 227 -18.13 -6.34 5.60
N ASN A 228 -18.11 -5.16 6.20
CA ASN A 228 -19.15 -4.13 6.07
C ASN A 228 -18.69 -2.85 5.37
N ILE A 229 -17.37 -2.64 5.16
CA ILE A 229 -16.89 -1.48 4.42
C ILE A 229 -17.16 -1.67 2.93
N ILE A 230 -18.02 -0.81 2.40
CA ILE A 230 -18.04 -0.43 0.99
C ILE A 230 -17.33 0.93 0.94
N VAL A 231 -16.15 1.03 0.34
CA VAL A 231 -15.53 2.35 0.13
C VAL A 231 -16.25 3.02 -1.05
N SER A 232 -17.31 3.76 -0.73
CA SER A 232 -17.83 4.80 -1.60
C SER A 232 -17.08 6.11 -1.31
N GLU A 233 -16.73 6.81 -2.38
CA GLU A 233 -16.00 8.10 -2.43
C GLU A 233 -14.49 8.05 -2.19
N SER A 234 -13.77 7.91 -3.31
CA SER A 234 -12.68 8.85 -3.57
C SER A 234 -13.30 10.22 -3.85
N SER A 235 -13.22 11.14 -2.89
CA SER A 235 -13.68 12.50 -3.12
C SER A 235 -12.90 13.08 -4.31
N SER A 236 -13.59 13.39 -5.40
CA SER A 236 -13.07 14.27 -6.46
C SER A 236 -12.37 15.48 -5.82
N PRO A 237 -11.31 16.04 -6.44
CA PRO A 237 -10.52 17.08 -5.81
C PRO A 237 -11.38 18.35 -5.64
N ARG A 238 -12.04 18.48 -4.49
CA ARG A 238 -12.53 19.78 -3.99
C ARG A 238 -11.35 20.72 -4.03
N LYS A 239 -11.59 21.98 -4.39
CA LYS A 239 -10.61 23.08 -4.35
C LYS A 239 -9.94 23.04 -2.98
N ARG A 240 -8.77 22.43 -2.97
CA ARG A 240 -8.15 21.86 -1.78
C ARG A 240 -7.42 23.05 -1.16
N GLN A 241 -7.85 23.51 0.01
CA GLN A 241 -7.03 24.44 0.80
C GLN A 241 -5.93 23.58 1.41
N TRP A 242 -4.74 23.62 0.84
CA TRP A 242 -3.58 22.93 1.36
C TRP A 242 -2.94 23.78 2.46
N ALA A 243 -2.37 23.08 3.44
CA ALA A 243 -1.32 23.65 4.27
C ALA A 243 -0.21 22.61 4.41
N ALA A 244 1.01 23.08 4.51
CA ALA A 244 2.14 22.25 4.91
C ALA A 244 2.48 22.56 6.36
N ILE A 245 2.46 21.54 7.22
CA ILE A 245 3.09 21.60 8.53
C ILE A 245 4.45 20.93 8.42
N ILE A 246 5.49 21.62 8.84
CA ILE A 246 6.85 21.09 8.87
C ILE A 246 7.29 21.07 10.33
N THR A 247 7.72 19.91 10.81
CA THR A 247 8.13 19.74 12.20
C THR A 247 9.53 19.18 12.31
N ASN A 248 10.23 19.58 13.37
CA ASN A 248 11.53 19.06 13.73
C ASN A 248 11.61 18.83 15.23
N ALA A 249 12.30 17.76 15.62
CA ALA A 249 12.61 17.47 17.00
C ALA A 249 14.12 17.31 17.20
N LEU A 250 14.63 17.91 18.28
CA LEU A 250 15.97 17.66 18.78
C LEU A 250 15.89 17.26 20.25
N PHE A 251 17.01 16.87 20.86
CA PHE A 251 17.02 16.55 22.30
C PHE A 251 16.72 17.76 23.19
N CYS A 252 16.95 18.98 22.70
CA CYS A 252 16.74 20.22 23.45
C CYS A 252 15.31 20.77 23.35
N GLY A 253 14.59 20.50 22.26
CA GLY A 253 13.26 21.04 22.02
C GLY A 253 12.64 20.56 20.71
N TRP A 254 11.53 21.18 20.36
CA TRP A 254 10.83 20.96 19.10
C TRP A 254 10.49 22.29 18.44
N GLY A 255 10.37 22.24 17.12
CA GLY A 255 9.93 23.35 16.30
C GLY A 255 8.91 22.87 15.28
N ALA A 256 8.03 23.77 14.90
CA ALA A 256 7.03 23.56 13.88
C ALA A 256 6.74 24.85 13.13
N VAL A 257 6.50 24.72 11.83
CA VAL A 257 6.14 25.80 10.92
C VAL A 257 4.91 25.35 10.15
N ILE A 258 3.85 26.16 10.13
CA ILE A 258 2.71 25.94 9.25
C ILE A 258 2.71 26.99 8.15
N ILE A 259 2.59 26.52 6.91
CA ILE A 259 2.50 27.34 5.71
C ILE A 259 1.13 27.06 5.09
N PRO A 260 0.11 27.88 5.40
CA PRO A 260 -1.20 27.79 4.76
C PRO A 260 -1.14 28.37 3.34
N ASP A 261 -2.10 28.01 2.50
CA ASP A 261 -2.28 28.59 1.16
C ASP A 261 -2.41 30.13 1.16
N SER A 262 -2.87 30.73 2.25
CA SER A 262 -2.94 32.19 2.40
C SER A 262 -1.56 32.88 2.44
N GLY A 263 -0.48 32.11 2.67
CA GLY A 263 0.89 32.62 2.75
C GLY A 263 1.31 33.13 4.14
N ASP A 264 0.37 33.20 5.10
CA ASP A 264 0.64 33.63 6.48
C ASP A 264 1.29 32.51 7.29
N VAL A 265 2.62 32.48 7.26
CA VAL A 265 3.42 31.47 7.97
C VAL A 265 3.35 31.69 9.48
N LYS A 266 3.00 30.63 10.21
CA LYS A 266 3.03 30.64 11.68
C LYS A 266 4.02 29.61 12.21
N THR A 267 4.61 29.91 13.36
CA THR A 267 5.61 29.08 13.99
C THR A 267 5.19 28.72 15.41
N ALA A 268 5.56 27.52 15.84
CA ALA A 268 5.37 27.06 17.20
C ALA A 268 6.58 26.22 17.59
N GLY A 269 6.95 26.25 18.87
CA GLY A 269 8.06 25.46 19.34
C GLY A 269 8.38 25.74 20.79
N GLY A 270 9.26 24.93 21.36
CA GLY A 270 9.67 25.11 22.74
C GLY A 270 10.55 23.98 23.26
N LYS A 271 11.06 24.18 24.47
CA LYS A 271 11.83 23.16 25.19
C LYS A 271 10.93 22.02 25.63
N TRP A 272 11.49 20.82 25.69
CA TRP A 272 10.77 19.68 26.26
C TRP A 272 10.57 19.83 27.76
N LYS A 273 9.34 19.59 28.25
CA LYS A 273 9.07 19.53 29.70
C LYS A 273 9.81 18.39 30.40
N ARG A 274 10.07 17.29 29.69
CA ARG A 274 10.88 16.15 30.14
C ARG A 274 11.88 15.79 29.06
N LYS A 275 13.12 15.48 29.44
CA LYS A 275 14.14 15.01 28.50
C LYS A 275 13.59 13.81 27.73
N ARG A 276 13.77 13.83 26.41
CA ARG A 276 13.44 12.72 25.52
C ARG A 276 14.73 12.02 25.14
N PHE A 277 14.72 10.71 25.18
CA PHE A 277 15.92 9.90 24.93
C PHE A 277 15.92 9.23 23.55
N LEU A 278 14.77 9.19 22.87
CA LEU A 278 14.61 8.59 21.55
C LEU A 278 14.17 9.65 20.54
N ILE A 279 15.04 9.97 19.59
CA ILE A 279 14.78 10.98 18.56
C ILE A 279 13.50 10.68 17.77
N MET A 280 13.28 9.41 17.42
CA MET A 280 12.07 8.95 16.76
C MET A 280 10.79 9.29 17.53
N HIS A 281 10.76 9.11 18.85
CA HIS A 281 9.60 9.45 19.67
C HIS A 281 9.46 10.97 19.85
N ALA A 282 10.58 11.69 19.90
CA ALA A 282 10.58 13.14 19.94
C ALA A 282 9.94 13.75 18.69
N GLU A 283 10.26 13.20 17.52
CA GLU A 283 9.67 13.59 16.22
C GLU A 283 8.15 13.41 16.19
N ALA A 284 7.65 12.23 16.57
CA ALA A 284 6.22 11.99 16.64
C ALA A 284 5.52 12.96 17.59
N CYS A 285 6.13 13.26 18.72
CA CYS A 285 5.58 14.25 19.62
C CYS A 285 5.68 15.69 19.12
N ALA A 286 6.71 16.06 18.36
CA ALA A 286 6.78 17.37 17.74
C ALA A 286 5.58 17.58 16.80
N VAL A 287 5.24 16.56 16.00
CA VAL A 287 4.00 16.54 15.21
C VAL A 287 2.77 16.76 16.08
N ARG A 288 2.58 15.94 17.12
CA ARG A 288 1.40 16.06 18.00
C ARG A 288 1.29 17.45 18.66
N LEU A 289 2.42 18.02 19.10
CA LEU A 289 2.45 19.35 19.69
C LEU A 289 2.18 20.44 18.67
N ALA A 290 2.69 20.31 17.43
CA ALA A 290 2.38 21.22 16.33
C ALA A 290 0.89 21.22 16.00
N LEU A 291 0.28 20.04 15.88
CA LEU A 291 -1.16 19.89 15.64
C LEU A 291 -1.99 20.55 16.75
N SER A 292 -1.56 20.41 18.00
CA SER A 292 -2.22 21.05 19.13
C SER A 292 -2.06 22.58 19.08
N ALA A 293 -0.84 23.07 18.80
CA ALA A 293 -0.52 24.50 18.75
C ALA A 293 -1.24 25.23 17.62
N PHE A 294 -1.37 24.60 16.45
CA PHE A 294 -2.04 25.16 15.29
C PHE A 294 -3.52 24.78 15.19
N SER A 295 -4.08 24.14 16.22
CA SER A 295 -5.43 23.54 16.19
C SER A 295 -6.54 24.46 15.70
N ALA A 296 -6.47 25.77 15.95
CA ALA A 296 -7.48 26.74 15.52
C ALA A 296 -7.40 27.14 14.02
N ILE A 297 -6.32 26.78 13.33
CA ILE A 297 -6.02 27.22 11.97
C ILE A 297 -5.73 26.07 11.00
N LEU A 298 -5.93 24.82 11.46
CA LEU A 298 -5.72 23.64 10.61
C LEU A 298 -6.80 23.58 9.52
N PRO A 299 -6.41 23.40 8.24
CA PRO A 299 -7.37 23.16 7.18
C PRO A 299 -7.93 21.74 7.25
N SER A 300 -8.94 21.45 6.41
CA SER A 300 -9.48 20.09 6.26
C SER A 300 -8.51 19.11 5.57
N THR A 301 -7.45 19.60 4.92
CA THR A 301 -6.46 18.76 4.23
C THR A 301 -5.07 19.35 4.34
N MET A 302 -4.07 18.57 4.76
CA MET A 302 -2.70 19.05 4.90
C MET A 302 -1.62 17.97 4.78
N ASP A 303 -0.40 18.42 4.51
CA ASP A 303 0.79 17.58 4.51
C ASP A 303 1.63 17.85 5.76
N ILE A 304 2.06 16.78 6.42
CA ILE A 304 2.98 16.81 7.56
C ILE A 304 4.37 16.38 7.06
N TRP A 305 5.30 17.32 7.05
CA TRP A 305 6.68 17.13 6.62
C TRP A 305 7.58 16.90 7.82
N VAL A 306 8.27 15.76 7.82
CA VAL A 306 9.17 15.34 8.89
C VAL A 306 10.52 14.93 8.31
N ASP A 307 11.60 15.23 9.01
CA ASP A 307 12.95 14.82 8.60
C ASP A 307 13.26 13.35 8.98
N ASN A 308 12.40 12.77 9.80
CA ASN A 308 12.58 11.42 10.30
C ASN A 308 11.92 10.39 9.37
N THR A 309 12.77 9.67 8.63
CA THR A 309 12.33 8.63 7.69
C THR A 309 11.58 7.48 8.38
N SER A 310 11.90 7.19 9.65
CA SER A 310 11.22 6.14 10.42
C SER A 310 9.81 6.56 10.82
N LEU A 311 9.62 7.81 11.23
CA LEU A 311 8.29 8.37 11.50
C LEU A 311 7.44 8.38 10.23
N ARG A 312 7.95 8.94 9.13
CA ARG A 312 7.24 8.92 7.83
C ARG A 312 6.88 7.49 7.42
N GLY A 313 7.85 6.58 7.49
CA GLY A 313 7.65 5.18 7.13
C GLY A 313 6.61 4.48 8.02
N ALA A 314 6.55 4.82 9.30
CA ALA A 314 5.56 4.27 10.22
C ALA A 314 4.16 4.84 9.95
N ALA A 315 4.04 6.16 9.77
CA ALA A 315 2.79 6.84 9.47
C ALA A 315 2.17 6.33 8.16
N ASN A 316 2.95 6.28 7.07
CA ASN A 316 2.47 5.80 5.77
C ASN A 316 2.08 4.32 5.77
N LYS A 317 2.71 3.50 6.62
CA LYS A 317 2.38 2.07 6.74
C LYS A 317 1.24 1.79 7.71
N GLY A 318 0.78 2.78 8.46
CA GLY A 318 -0.18 2.54 9.53
C GLY A 318 0.37 1.70 10.70
N ARG A 319 1.71 1.51 10.82
CA ARG A 319 2.30 0.68 11.88
C ARG A 319 3.79 0.98 12.16
N SER A 320 4.21 0.86 13.41
CA SER A 320 5.62 0.90 13.84
C SER A 320 6.03 -0.35 14.61
N LYS A 321 7.32 -0.70 14.58
CA LYS A 321 7.89 -1.74 15.46
C LYS A 321 8.01 -1.25 16.91
N SER A 322 8.11 0.06 17.13
CA SER A 322 8.26 0.68 18.45
C SER A 322 6.89 0.98 19.07
N HIS A 323 6.64 0.48 20.28
CA HIS A 323 5.40 0.74 21.01
C HIS A 323 5.19 2.23 21.30
N ALA A 324 6.25 2.94 21.73
CA ALA A 324 6.18 4.38 22.00
C ALA A 324 5.84 5.18 20.74
N MET A 325 6.34 4.76 19.58
CA MET A 325 6.00 5.39 18.30
C MET A 325 4.55 5.12 17.91
N THR A 326 4.10 3.86 18.02
CA THR A 326 2.70 3.48 17.75
C THR A 326 1.73 4.29 18.60
N TRP A 327 2.03 4.44 19.89
CA TRP A 327 1.19 5.20 20.83
C TRP A 327 1.07 6.70 20.46
N GLU A 328 2.17 7.34 20.04
CA GLU A 328 2.09 8.74 19.61
C GLU A 328 1.40 8.89 18.25
N LEU A 329 1.64 7.98 17.31
CA LEU A 329 0.95 7.99 16.02
C LEU A 329 -0.56 7.81 16.20
N GLN A 330 -0.98 6.92 17.07
CA GLN A 330 -2.39 6.75 17.43
C GLN A 330 -2.99 8.07 17.91
N ARG A 331 -2.34 8.77 18.85
CA ARG A 331 -2.82 10.08 19.35
C ARG A 331 -2.86 11.17 18.28
N ILE A 332 -1.91 11.17 17.36
CA ILE A 332 -1.91 12.10 16.22
C ILE A 332 -3.15 11.84 15.36
N TYR A 333 -3.40 10.58 15.04
CA TYR A 333 -4.52 10.18 14.19
C TYR A 333 -5.88 10.37 14.88
N GLU A 334 -6.01 10.04 16.17
CA GLU A 334 -7.21 10.35 16.97
C GLU A 334 -7.55 11.84 16.94
N PHE A 335 -6.54 12.71 17.09
CA PHE A 335 -6.74 14.16 17.01
C PHE A 335 -7.22 14.59 15.62
N VAL A 336 -6.58 14.09 14.57
CA VAL A 336 -6.87 14.43 13.18
C VAL A 336 -8.28 13.95 12.78
N ASP A 337 -8.64 12.72 13.14
CA ASP A 337 -9.93 12.12 12.83
C ASP A 337 -11.07 12.81 13.58
N SER A 338 -10.86 13.16 14.86
CA SER A 338 -11.85 13.90 15.66
C SER A 338 -12.24 15.25 15.04
N ARG A 339 -11.44 15.76 14.11
CA ARG A 339 -11.65 17.03 13.41
C ARG A 339 -11.95 16.88 11.93
N GLY A 340 -12.07 15.64 11.42
CA GLY A 340 -12.28 15.36 10.00
C GLY A 340 -11.16 15.88 9.10
N ILE A 341 -9.93 15.98 9.61
CA ILE A 341 -8.78 16.47 8.85
C ILE A 341 -8.17 15.30 8.07
N GLN A 342 -7.88 15.49 6.79
CA GLN A 342 -7.10 14.55 6.00
C GLN A 342 -5.63 14.93 6.05
N VAL A 343 -4.77 14.00 6.46
CA VAL A 343 -3.31 14.23 6.57
C VAL A 343 -2.51 13.26 5.72
N SER A 344 -1.46 13.76 5.09
CA SER A 344 -0.41 12.94 4.46
C SER A 344 0.93 13.18 5.15
N PHE A 345 1.85 12.21 5.10
CA PHE A 345 3.20 12.36 5.67
C PHE A 345 4.26 12.36 4.58
N ALA A 346 5.06 13.43 4.56
CA ALA A 346 6.11 13.68 3.59
C ALA A 346 7.49 13.84 4.26
N TYR A 347 8.56 13.68 3.49
CA TYR A 347 9.93 13.80 4.00
C TYR A 347 10.53 15.17 3.67
N VAL A 348 11.05 15.87 4.69
CA VAL A 348 11.89 17.05 4.51
C VAL A 348 13.36 16.69 4.72
N ARG A 349 14.24 17.20 3.88
CA ARG A 349 15.69 17.04 4.09
C ARG A 349 16.10 18.00 5.22
N SER A 350 16.94 17.55 6.14
CA SER A 350 17.40 18.39 7.27
C SER A 350 17.99 19.74 6.84
N ALA A 351 18.74 19.81 5.73
CA ALA A 351 19.28 21.08 5.20
C ALA A 351 18.19 22.07 4.71
N GLU A 352 17.02 21.55 4.39
CA GLU A 352 15.86 22.28 3.86
C GLU A 352 14.76 22.44 4.91
N ASP A 353 15.02 22.08 6.17
CA ASP A 353 14.04 22.12 7.23
C ASP A 353 13.97 23.54 7.87
N PRO A 354 12.83 24.25 7.73
CA PRO A 354 12.63 25.55 8.35
C PRO A 354 12.34 25.45 9.87
N ALA A 355 12.05 24.26 10.40
CA ALA A 355 11.78 24.05 11.82
C ALA A 355 13.05 23.77 12.65
N ASP A 356 14.21 23.52 12.03
CA ASP A 356 15.48 23.25 12.72
C ASP A 356 15.88 24.38 13.68
N GLY A 357 15.85 25.63 13.22
CA GLY A 357 16.18 26.78 14.05
C GLY A 357 15.30 26.88 15.30
N ILE A 358 13.99 26.71 15.13
CA ILE A 358 13.00 26.78 16.22
C ILE A 358 13.22 25.66 17.23
N SER A 359 13.50 24.43 16.76
CA SER A 359 13.78 23.28 17.63
C SER A 359 15.01 23.47 18.53
N ARG A 360 15.94 24.34 18.11
CA ARG A 360 17.13 24.76 18.88
C ARG A 360 16.89 26.00 19.74
N GLY A 361 15.67 26.55 19.76
CA GLY A 361 15.32 27.78 20.46
C GLY A 361 15.80 29.05 19.78
N ARG A 362 16.10 29.01 18.47
CA ARG A 362 16.45 30.20 17.68
C ARG A 362 15.21 30.88 17.12
N VAL A 363 15.33 32.17 16.84
CA VAL A 363 14.27 32.98 16.19
C VAL A 363 14.13 32.55 14.73
N PHE A 364 12.89 32.47 14.25
CA PHE A 364 12.59 32.15 12.86
C PHE A 364 13.01 33.30 11.93
N THR A 365 13.74 32.99 10.86
CA THR A 365 14.33 34.00 9.96
C THR A 365 13.75 33.95 8.54
N LEU A 366 14.04 34.99 7.74
CA LEU A 366 13.70 35.02 6.31
C LEU A 366 14.35 33.87 5.52
N GLN A 367 15.53 33.40 5.94
CA GLN A 367 16.17 32.24 5.31
C GLN A 367 15.36 30.97 5.54
N ASP A 368 14.77 30.81 6.73
CA ASP A 368 13.91 29.67 7.06
C ASP A 368 12.60 29.73 6.28
N LEU A 369 12.02 30.93 6.10
CA LEU A 369 10.87 31.13 5.23
C LEU A 369 11.16 30.72 3.77
N ALA A 370 12.35 31.05 3.26
CA ALA A 370 12.74 30.70 1.90
C ALA A 370 12.86 29.18 1.69
N LYS A 371 13.32 28.42 2.71
CA LYS A 371 13.32 26.95 2.69
C LYS A 371 11.90 26.38 2.57
N GLY A 372 10.96 26.93 3.33
CA GLY A 372 9.55 26.50 3.32
C GLY A 372 8.80 26.82 2.01
N LYS A 373 8.99 28.03 1.45
CA LYS A 373 8.30 28.47 0.22
C LYS A 373 8.69 27.68 -1.03
N ARG A 374 9.96 27.27 -1.18
CA ARG A 374 10.42 26.45 -2.33
C ARG A 374 9.68 25.11 -2.46
N ARG A 375 9.10 24.59 -1.37
CA ARG A 375 8.40 23.30 -1.36
C ARG A 375 6.89 23.40 -1.53
N CYS A 376 6.25 24.48 -1.09
CA CYS A 376 4.81 24.69 -1.35
C CYS A 376 4.52 24.77 -2.85
N LEU A 377 5.47 25.28 -3.65
CA LEU A 377 5.42 25.30 -5.11
C LEU A 377 5.56 23.92 -5.77
N LEU A 378 6.17 22.93 -5.08
CA LEU A 378 6.32 21.55 -5.56
C LEU A 378 5.14 20.66 -5.16
N ALA A 379 4.42 21.00 -4.09
CA ALA A 379 3.25 20.25 -3.61
C ALA A 379 1.99 20.48 -4.49
N GLY A 380 1.95 21.57 -5.28
CA GLY A 380 0.84 21.90 -6.18
C GLY A 380 0.97 21.35 -7.62
N GLY A 381 2.04 20.61 -7.94
CA GLY A 381 2.20 19.95 -9.24
C GLY A 381 1.75 18.48 -9.19
N PRO A 382 1.34 17.87 -10.31
CA PRO A 382 1.10 16.42 -10.36
C PRO A 382 2.38 15.71 -9.92
N GLN A 383 2.32 15.02 -8.78
CA GLN A 383 3.49 14.39 -8.18
C GLN A 383 4.14 13.46 -9.19
N SER A 384 5.39 13.80 -9.49
CA SER A 384 6.32 13.02 -10.28
C SER A 384 6.55 11.65 -9.66
N LEU A 385 6.51 10.66 -10.56
CA LEU A 385 6.86 9.26 -10.35
C LEU A 385 8.15 9.12 -9.51
N PRO A 386 8.23 8.11 -8.62
CA PRO A 386 9.47 7.82 -7.92
C PRO A 386 10.51 7.31 -8.92
N LEU A 387 11.59 8.07 -9.10
CA LEU A 387 12.85 7.57 -9.67
C LEU A 387 13.31 6.35 -8.85
N ARG A 388 13.10 5.16 -9.41
CA ARG A 388 13.75 3.93 -8.94
C ARG A 388 15.25 4.03 -9.23
N LYS A 389 16.07 3.69 -8.23
CA LYS A 389 17.41 3.14 -8.47
C LYS A 389 17.29 1.64 -8.62
#